data_AF-A0A656JM71-F1
#
_entry.id   AF-A0A656JM71-F1
#
_cell.length_a   1.000
_cell.length_b   1.000
_cell.length_c   1.000
_cell.angle_alpha   90.00
_cell.angle_beta   90.00
_cell.angle_gamma   90.00
#
_symmetry.space_group_name_H-M   'P 1'
#
loop_
_entity.id
_entity.type
_entity.pdbx_description
1 polymer ?
#
loop_
_entity_poly.entity_id
_entity_poly.type
_entity_poly.pdbx_seq_one_letter_code
_entity_poly.pdbx_strand_id
1 'polypeptide(L)'
;FLPPTIAAGGDNGFTLVTPYYFNLAPNYDATLYPRYMADRGLLMEGEFRYLTKGSEGQFGGAYLNDENDDRKLQSDYDKTRWMINWQHKGGLDTR
;
A
#
# COMPACT_ATOMS: atom_id res chain seq x y z
N PHE A 1 13.17 -8.97 -4.00
CA PHE A 1 13.09 -8.70 -2.56
C PHE A 1 13.72 -7.35 -2.30
N LEU A 2 12.97 -6.41 -1.73
CA LEU A 2 13.46 -5.08 -1.38
C LEU A 2 13.87 -5.10 0.11
N PRO A 3 14.88 -4.32 0.53
CA PRO A 3 15.33 -4.31 1.92
C PRO A 3 14.19 -3.89 2.85
N PRO A 4 14.03 -4.54 4.01
CA PRO A 4 13.02 -4.16 4.97
C PRO A 4 13.33 -2.80 5.60
N THR A 5 12.28 -2.08 5.98
CA THR A 5 12.41 -0.82 6.73
C THR A 5 11.91 -1.03 8.15
N ILE A 6 12.71 -0.64 9.13
CA ILE A 6 12.37 -0.72 10.56
C ILE A 6 12.27 0.70 11.09
N ALA A 7 11.20 1.00 11.82
CA ALA A 7 11.02 2.27 12.52
C ALA A 7 10.50 1.99 13.95
N ALA A 8 10.87 2.84 14.91
CA ALA A 8 10.39 2.74 16.28
C ALA A 8 10.05 4.14 16.81
N GLY A 9 8.82 4.30 17.30
CA GLY A 9 8.32 5.54 17.92
C GLY A 9 7.10 6.16 17.21
N GLY A 10 6.40 7.07 17.90
CA GLY A 10 5.17 7.73 17.43
C GLY A 10 3.90 6.90 17.68
N ASP A 11 2.78 7.30 17.06
CA ASP A 11 1.44 6.71 17.25
C ASP A 11 1.24 5.29 16.66
N ASN A 12 2.30 4.69 16.12
CA ASN A 12 2.28 3.36 15.49
C ASN A 12 3.21 2.35 16.19
N GLY A 13 3.97 2.80 17.19
CA GLY A 13 4.91 1.96 17.93
C GLY A 13 6.06 1.42 17.06
N PHE A 14 6.44 0.18 17.30
CA PHE A 14 7.41 -0.53 16.46
C PHE A 14 6.80 -0.86 15.10
N THR A 15 7.46 -0.48 14.01
CA THR A 15 7.00 -0.71 12.64
C THR A 15 8.05 -1.49 11.83
N LEU A 16 7.60 -2.53 11.13
CA LEU A 16 8.41 -3.32 10.20
C LEU A 16 7.71 -3.38 8.84
N VAL A 17 8.38 -2.91 7.80
CA VAL A 17 7.89 -2.97 6.40
C VAL A 17 8.76 -3.95 5.63
N THR A 18 8.14 -4.88 4.91
CA THR A 18 8.84 -5.95 4.15
C THR A 18 8.45 -5.96 2.68
N PRO A 19 8.89 -4.98 1.89
CA PRO A 19 8.45 -4.82 0.50
C PRO A 19 8.84 -6.01 -0.39
N TYR A 20 7.84 -6.58 -1.06
CA TYR A 20 8.00 -7.67 -2.01
C TYR A 20 7.64 -7.20 -3.43
N TYR A 21 8.67 -7.14 -4.27
CA TYR A 21 8.55 -6.75 -5.67
C TYR A 21 8.36 -7.98 -6.57
N PHE A 22 7.31 -7.96 -7.38
CA PHE A 22 6.99 -8.95 -8.39
C PHE A 22 7.22 -8.33 -9.77
N ASN A 23 8.26 -8.79 -10.46
CA ASN A 23 8.44 -8.52 -11.88
C ASN A 23 7.64 -9.56 -12.68
N LEU A 24 6.43 -9.23 -13.13
CA LEU A 24 5.59 -10.17 -13.88
C LEU A 24 5.94 -10.17 -15.36
N ALA A 25 6.11 -8.98 -15.95
CA ALA A 25 6.47 -8.83 -17.35
C ALA A 25 7.22 -7.50 -17.58
N PRO A 26 7.90 -7.33 -18.73
CA PRO A 26 8.62 -6.08 -19.04
C PRO A 26 7.76 -4.81 -19.04
N ASN A 27 6.45 -4.97 -19.13
CA ASN A 27 5.46 -3.90 -19.28
C ASN A 27 4.52 -3.73 -18.07
N TYR A 28 4.65 -4.56 -17.02
CA TYR A 28 3.93 -4.35 -15.77
C TYR A 28 4.61 -5.04 -14.58
N ASP A 29 4.53 -4.39 -13.43
CA ASP A 29 5.06 -4.87 -12.18
C ASP A 29 4.04 -4.71 -11.05
N ALA A 30 4.20 -5.52 -10.02
CA ALA A 30 3.41 -5.41 -8.80
C ALA A 30 4.33 -5.36 -7.60
N THR A 31 3.98 -4.55 -6.61
CA THR A 31 4.71 -4.47 -5.34
C THR A 31 3.73 -4.64 -4.19
N LEU A 32 4.02 -5.58 -3.30
CA LEU A 32 3.30 -5.78 -2.05
C LEU A 32 4.13 -5.19 -0.92
N TYR A 33 3.49 -4.42 -0.04
CA TYR A 33 4.09 -3.81 1.14
C TYR A 33 3.33 -4.31 2.39
N PRO A 34 3.76 -5.45 2.97
CA PRO A 34 3.36 -5.85 4.30
C PRO A 34 4.05 -4.92 5.31
N ARG A 35 3.25 -4.18 6.06
CA ARG A 35 3.68 -3.29 7.13
C ARG A 35 3.05 -3.75 8.44
N TYR A 36 3.87 -4.29 9.33
CA TYR A 36 3.47 -4.58 10.69
C TYR A 36 3.70 -3.35 11.57
N MET A 37 2.69 -2.94 12.34
CA MET A 37 2.77 -1.86 13.33
C MET A 37 2.33 -2.44 14.68
N ALA A 38 3.15 -2.31 15.72
CA ALA A 38 2.86 -2.89 17.03
C ALA A 38 1.57 -2.34 17.66
N ASP A 39 1.32 -1.03 17.49
CA ASP A 39 0.20 -0.37 18.14
C ASP A 39 -1.09 -0.40 17.32
N ARG A 40 -1.02 -0.76 16.03
CA ARG A 40 -2.16 -0.73 15.09
C ARG A 40 -2.45 -2.06 14.40
N GLY A 41 -1.51 -3.00 14.37
CA GLY A 41 -1.67 -4.27 13.66
C GLY A 41 -1.06 -4.26 12.25
N LEU A 42 -1.55 -5.17 11.41
CA LEU A 42 -0.99 -5.43 10.08
C LEU A 42 -1.70 -4.59 9.00
N LEU A 43 -0.92 -3.74 8.33
CA LEU A 43 -1.29 -3.06 7.09
C LEU A 43 -0.74 -3.85 5.90
N MET A 44 -1.61 -4.16 4.95
CA MET A 44 -1.26 -4.78 3.68
C MET A 44 -1.53 -3.77 2.57
N GLU A 45 -0.48 -3.30 1.90
CA GLU A 45 -0.59 -2.41 0.75
C GLU A 45 -0.14 -3.14 -0.52
N GLY A 46 -0.85 -2.97 -1.61
CA GLY A 46 -0.51 -3.53 -2.91
C GLY A 46 -0.53 -2.43 -3.95
N GLU A 47 0.51 -2.38 -4.76
CA GLU A 47 0.64 -1.45 -5.88
C GLU A 47 0.86 -2.26 -7.16
N PHE A 48 0.14 -1.91 -8.21
CA PHE A 48 0.27 -2.48 -9.54
C PHE A 48 0.51 -1.36 -10.54
N ARG A 49 1.58 -1.48 -11.32
CA ARG A 49 1.97 -0.50 -12.32
C ARG A 49 2.03 -1.17 -13.67
N TYR A 50 1.47 -0.52 -14.68
CA TYR A 50 1.54 -0.98 -16.06
C TYR A 50 1.95 0.16 -16.98
N LEU A 51 2.79 -0.19 -17.96
CA LEU A 51 3.28 0.68 -19.00
C LEU A 51 3.03 0.03 -20.35
N THR A 52 2.19 0.65 -21.16
CA THR A 52 1.91 0.24 -22.55
C THR A 52 2.43 1.31 -23.50
N LYS A 53 2.49 1.01 -24.81
CA LYS A 53 3.06 1.93 -25.81
C LYS A 53 2.41 3.33 -25.83
N GLY A 54 1.12 3.43 -25.49
CA GLY A 54 0.37 4.69 -25.49
C GLY A 54 -0.23 5.10 -24.16
N SER A 55 -0.07 4.29 -23.10
CA SER A 55 -0.71 4.53 -21.81
C SER A 55 0.11 4.00 -20.64
N GLU A 56 0.12 4.74 -19.54
CA GLU A 56 0.67 4.34 -18.24
C GLU A 56 -0.45 4.34 -17.18
N GLY A 57 -0.36 3.46 -16.20
CA GLY A 57 -1.30 3.47 -15.09
C GLY A 57 -0.75 2.81 -13.84
N GLN A 58 -1.28 3.27 -12.71
CA GLN A 58 -0.98 2.80 -11.37
C GLN A 58 -2.30 2.50 -10.66
N PHE A 59 -2.38 1.33 -10.07
CA PHE A 59 -3.48 0.90 -9.24
C PHE A 59 -2.91 0.55 -7.87
N GLY A 60 -3.52 1.06 -6.82
CA GLY A 60 -3.09 0.81 -5.45
C GLY A 60 -4.27 0.43 -4.58
N GLY A 61 -4.01 -0.47 -3.65
CA GLY A 61 -4.94 -0.88 -2.61
C GLY A 61 -4.21 -0.93 -1.28
N ALA A 62 -4.88 -0.55 -0.20
CA ALA A 62 -4.38 -0.69 1.15
C ALA A 62 -5.50 -1.23 2.04
N TYR A 63 -5.14 -2.12 2.95
CA TYR A 63 -6.05 -2.71 3.92
C TYR A 63 -5.34 -2.83 5.27
N LEU A 64 -5.90 -2.22 6.30
CA LEU A 64 -5.44 -2.25 7.67
C LEU A 64 -6.57 -2.74 8.55
N ASN A 65 -6.29 -3.80 9.29
CA ASN A 65 -7.09 -4.16 10.45
C ASN A 65 -6.47 -3.45 11.67
N ASP A 66 -7.11 -2.37 12.10
CA ASP A 66 -6.66 -1.54 13.22
C ASP A 66 -7.05 -2.22 14.53
N GLU A 67 -6.08 -2.84 15.19
CA GLU A 67 -6.24 -3.47 16.51
C GLU A 67 -6.24 -2.43 17.65
N ASN A 68 -5.98 -1.16 17.34
CA ASN A 68 -6.04 -0.08 18.31
C ASN A 68 -7.50 0.32 18.62
N ASP A 69 -7.91 0.12 19.87
CA ASP A 69 -9.26 0.44 20.38
C ASP A 69 -9.31 1.82 21.10
N ASP A 70 -8.24 2.62 21.10
CA ASP A 70 -8.16 3.90 21.85
C ASP A 70 -9.21 4.92 21.40
N ARG A 71 -9.66 4.82 20.14
CA ARG A 71 -10.68 5.70 19.54
C ARG A 71 -12.07 5.09 19.45
N LYS A 72 -12.32 3.96 20.12
CA LYS A 72 -13.58 3.21 20.02
C LYS A 72 -14.83 3.98 20.43
N LEU A 73 -14.68 5.03 21.24
CA LEU A 73 -15.79 5.89 21.68
C LEU A 73 -16.18 6.97 20.65
N GLN A 74 -15.42 7.12 19.56
CA GLN A 74 -15.72 8.08 18.50
C GLN A 74 -16.78 7.52 17.55
N SER A 75 -17.76 8.34 17.14
CA SER A 75 -18.85 7.92 16.25
C SER A 75 -18.38 7.35 14.91
N ASP A 76 -17.22 7.82 14.44
CA ASP A 76 -16.65 7.49 13.13
C ASP A 76 -15.56 6.40 13.24
N TYR A 77 -15.51 5.69 14.37
CA TYR A 77 -14.53 4.63 14.58
C TYR A 77 -14.88 3.39 13.76
N ASP A 78 -13.99 3.06 12.82
CA ASP A 78 -13.96 1.77 12.14
C ASP A 78 -12.64 1.06 12.48
N LYS A 79 -12.77 -0.23 12.84
CA LYS A 79 -11.65 -1.15 13.04
C LYS A 79 -10.95 -1.45 11.72
N THR A 80 -11.68 -1.42 10.61
CA THR A 80 -11.12 -1.73 9.30
C THR A 80 -10.91 -0.44 8.51
N ARG A 81 -9.66 -0.18 8.12
CA ARG A 81 -9.34 0.91 7.20
C ARG A 81 -8.87 0.35 5.88
N TRP A 82 -9.45 0.82 4.80
CA TRP A 82 -9.04 0.43 3.47
C TRP A 82 -9.03 1.64 2.54
N MET A 83 -8.20 1.57 1.52
CA MET A 83 -8.08 2.59 0.50
C MET A 83 -7.87 1.88 -0.84
N ILE A 84 -8.50 2.40 -1.88
CA ILE A 84 -8.23 1.99 -3.25
C ILE A 84 -7.99 3.26 -4.05
N ASN A 85 -6.93 3.27 -4.85
CA ASN A 85 -6.65 4.34 -5.79
C ASN A 85 -6.40 3.76 -7.18
N TRP A 86 -6.77 4.55 -8.19
CA TRP A 86 -6.50 4.21 -9.57
C TRP A 86 -6.16 5.49 -10.33
N GLN A 87 -5.01 5.49 -10.96
CA GLN A 87 -4.54 6.54 -11.84
C GLN A 87 -4.23 5.94 -13.21
N HIS A 88 -4.82 6.52 -14.25
CA HIS A 88 -4.58 6.13 -15.63
C HIS A 88 -4.26 7.37 -16.46
N LYS A 89 -3.24 7.28 -17.31
CA LYS A 89 -2.85 8.31 -18.25
C LYS A 89 -2.61 7.68 -19.62
N GLY A 90 -3.50 7.99 -20.56
CA GLY A 90 -3.41 7.57 -21.96
C GLY A 90 -3.03 8.72 -22.88
N GLY A 91 -2.74 8.41 -24.15
CA GLY A 91 -2.39 9.41 -25.17
C GLY A 91 -0.90 9.78 -25.20
N LEU A 92 -0.03 8.89 -24.70
CA LEU A 92 1.42 9.10 -24.73
C LEU A 92 2.03 8.99 -26.14
N ASP A 93 1.26 8.46 -27.11
CA ASP A 93 1.68 8.22 -28.50
C ASP A 93 1.25 9.34 -29.48
N THR A 94 0.58 10.39 -28.99
CA THR A 94 0.24 11.56 -29.83
C THR A 94 1.32 12.63 -29.67
N ARG A 95 2.35 12.58 -30.52
CA ARG A 95 3.21 13.73 -30.79
C ARG A 95 3.66 13.76 -32.24
#